data_AF-A0A7C4JI67-F1
#
_entry.id   AF-A0A7C4JI67-F1
#
_cell.length_a   1.000
_cell.length_b   1.000
_cell.length_c   1.000
_cell.angle_alpha   90.00
_cell.angle_beta   90.00
_cell.angle_gamma   90.00
#
_symmetry.space_group_name_H-M   'P 1'
#
loop_
_entity.id
_entity.type
_entity.pdbx_description
1 polymer ?
#
loop_
_entity_poly.entity_id
_entity_poly.type
_entity_poly.pdbx_seq_one_letter_code
_entity_poly.pdbx_strand_id
1 'polypeptide(L)' 'LVPLNPHKLGLRPVVMPESLEVRVRAERQALVLADGDPIGVLSRGQELRVRRAPKDTLLVRLPQTPGLFARLREKLGWP' A
#
# COMPACT_ATOMS: atom_id res chain seq x y z
N LEU A 1 -6.40 -1.84 -1.87
CA LEU A 1 -6.40 -2.59 -0.59
C LEU A 1 -6.24 -4.08 -0.91
N VAL A 2 -5.23 -4.71 -0.33
CA VAL A 2 -4.96 -6.16 -0.49
C VAL A 2 -4.99 -6.80 0.90
N PRO A 3 -5.91 -7.74 1.18
CA PRO A 3 -5.89 -8.46 2.45
C PRO A 3 -4.71 -9.43 2.50
N LEU A 4 -4.01 -9.47 3.62
CA LEU A 4 -2.92 -10.42 3.86
C LEU A 4 -3.48 -11.68 4.52
N ASN A 5 -3.34 -12.83 3.87
CA ASN A 5 -3.75 -14.15 4.37
C ASN A 5 -5.15 -14.19 5.03
N PRO A 6 -6.21 -13.70 4.35
CA PRO A 6 -7.54 -13.67 4.95
C PRO A 6 -8.10 -15.08 5.16
N HIS A 7 -8.72 -15.31 6.32
CA HIS A 7 -9.47 -16.54 6.60
C HIS A 7 -10.88 -16.57 5.99
N LYS A 8 -11.30 -15.50 5.31
CA LYS A 8 -12.60 -15.39 4.63
C LYS A 8 -12.43 -15.63 3.13
N LEU A 9 -13.17 -16.61 2.61
CA LEU A 9 -13.19 -16.93 1.19
C LEU A 9 -13.82 -15.80 0.35
N GLY A 10 -13.43 -15.73 -0.92
CA GLY A 10 -14.00 -14.78 -1.89
C GLY A 10 -13.47 -13.34 -1.77
N LEU A 11 -12.58 -13.05 -0.82
CA LEU A 11 -11.92 -11.75 -0.76
C LEU A 11 -10.92 -11.59 -1.92
N ARG A 12 -10.94 -10.41 -2.54
CA ARG A 12 -10.08 -10.04 -3.67
C ARG A 12 -9.44 -8.68 -3.42
N PRO A 13 -8.30 -8.37 -4.05
CA PRO A 13 -7.77 -7.02 -4.13
C PRO A 13 -8.81 -6.03 -4.67
N VAL A 14 -8.87 -4.84 -4.07
CA VAL A 14 -9.74 -3.74 -4.53
C VAL A 14 -8.89 -2.51 -4.84
N VAL A 15 -9.09 -1.94 -6.03
CA VAL A 15 -8.53 -0.64 -6.45
C VAL A 15 -9.58 0.43 -6.19
N MET A 16 -9.16 1.56 -5.63
CA MET A 16 -10.05 2.65 -5.21
C MET A 16 -9.51 3.99 -5.69
N PRO A 17 -10.36 5.00 -5.92
CA PRO A 17 -9.92 6.37 -6.17
C PRO A 17 -9.08 6.91 -5.01
N GLU A 18 -8.08 7.73 -5.33
CA GLU A 18 -7.18 8.35 -4.34
C GLU A 18 -7.87 9.37 -3.42
N SER A 19 -9.06 9.86 -3.80
CA SER A 19 -9.86 10.79 -3.00
C SER A 19 -10.54 10.14 -1.80
N LEU A 20 -10.59 8.81 -1.74
CA LEU A 20 -11.22 8.08 -0.62
C LEU A 20 -10.27 7.93 0.57
N GLU A 21 -10.84 8.03 1.77
CA GLU A 21 -10.18 7.63 3.01
C GLU A 21 -10.51 6.17 3.34
N VAL A 22 -9.49 5.38 3.63
CA VAL A 22 -9.63 4.00 4.11
C VAL A 22 -9.46 4.00 5.63
N ARG A 23 -10.47 3.47 6.33
CA ARG A 23 -10.43 3.26 7.79
C ARG A 23 -10.31 1.79 8.11
N VAL A 24 -9.30 1.44 8.91
CA VAL A 24 -9.09 0.07 9.38
C VAL A 24 -9.15 0.08 10.90
N ARG A 25 -10.15 -0.59 11.47
CA ARG A 25 -10.25 -0.79 12.91
C ARG A 25 -9.55 -2.07 13.32
N ALA A 26 -8.71 -1.97 14.34
CA ALA A 26 -7.98 -3.11 14.88
C ALA A 26 -8.87 -3.89 15.86
N GLU A 27 -9.17 -5.15 15.55
CA GLU A 27 -9.85 -6.07 16.49
C GLU A 27 -8.90 -6.71 17.50
N ARG A 28 -7.60 -6.67 17.20
CA ARG A 28 -6.49 -7.18 18.01
C ARG A 28 -5.30 -6.23 17.87
N GLN A 29 -4.32 -6.35 18.75
CA GLN A 29 -3.09 -5.57 18.62
C GLN A 29 -2.41 -5.85 17.27
N ALA A 30 -1.97 -4.80 16.58
CA ALA A 30 -1.30 -4.91 15.28
C ALA A 30 -0.15 -3.90 15.16
N LEU A 31 0.99 -4.35 14.63
CA LEU A 31 2.08 -3.47 14.23
C LEU A 31 1.73 -2.79 12.91
N VAL A 32 1.96 -1.48 12.82
CA VAL A 32 1.78 -0.71 11.59
C VAL A 32 3.14 -0.37 11.02
N LEU A 33 3.33 -0.72 9.75
CA LEU A 33 4.54 -0.44 8.98
C LEU A 33 4.18 0.55 7.85
N ALA A 34 5.04 1.55 7.62
CA ALA A 34 5.00 2.41 6.43
C ALA A 34 6.33 2.25 5.69
N ASP A 35 6.28 1.92 4.40
CA ASP A 35 7.46 1.64 3.57
C ASP A 35 8.46 0.60 4.13
N GLY A 36 8.00 -0.24 5.07
CA GLY A 36 8.80 -1.26 5.75
C GLY A 36 9.20 -0.88 7.18
N ASP A 37 9.07 0.40 7.55
CA ASP A 37 9.48 0.90 8.86
C ASP A 37 8.33 0.90 9.88
N PRO A 38 8.58 0.48 11.14
CA PRO A 38 7.59 0.60 12.22
C PRO A 38 7.20 2.05 12.50
N ILE A 39 5.91 2.35 12.41
CA ILE A 39 5.37 3.69 12.72
C ILE A 39 4.45 3.70 13.93
N GLY A 40 4.13 2.54 14.50
CA GLY A 40 3.35 2.44 15.73
C GLY A 40 2.61 1.12 15.87
N VAL A 41 1.88 0.99 16.97
CA VAL A 41 1.07 -0.18 17.30
C VAL A 41 -0.39 0.26 17.46
N LEU A 42 -1.30 -0.39 16.74
CA LEU A 42 -2.73 -0.25 16.95
C LEU A 42 -3.17 -1.19 18.06
N SER A 43 -3.76 -0.64 19.10
CA SER A 43 -4.48 -1.41 20.13
C SER A 43 -5.89 -1.76 19.67
N ARG A 44 -6.51 -2.74 20.33
CA ARG A 44 -7.91 -3.12 20.05
C ARG A 44 -8.83 -1.90 20.12
N GLY A 45 -9.68 -1.74 19.11
CA GLY A 45 -10.63 -0.64 18.95
C GLY A 45 -10.04 0.63 18.33
N GLN A 46 -8.72 0.76 18.24
CA GLN A 46 -8.10 1.89 17.54
C GLN A 46 -8.26 1.76 16.02
N GLU A 47 -8.17 2.90 15.35
CA GLU A 47 -8.38 3.02 13.91
C GLU A 47 -7.16 3.62 13.22
N LEU A 48 -6.77 3.01 12.11
CA LEU A 48 -5.84 3.57 11.15
C LEU A 48 -6.61 4.24 10.01
N ARG A 49 -6.21 5.46 9.66
CA ARG A 49 -6.76 6.20 8.51
C ARG A 49 -5.69 6.36 7.45
N VAL A 50 -5.96 5.86 6.25
CA VAL A 50 -5.09 6.02 5.09
C VAL A 50 -5.80 6.90 4.07
N ARG A 51 -5.15 7.98 3.67
CA ARG A 51 -5.67 8.97 2.71
C ARG A 51 -4.53 9.48 1.84
N ARG A 52 -4.85 10.09 0.70
CA ARG A 52 -3.86 10.82 -0.09
C ARG A 52 -3.18 11.91 0.76
N ALA A 53 -1.86 11.92 0.71
CA ALA A 53 -1.05 12.97 1.33
C ALA A 53 -1.19 14.27 0.53
N PRO A 54 -1.11 15.45 1.17
CA PRO A 54 -1.18 16.74 0.47
C PRO A 54 0.07 17.04 -0.37
N LYS A 55 1.13 16.25 -0.22
CA LYS A 55 2.41 16.41 -0.93
C LYS A 55 2.73 15.10 -1.64
N ASP A 56 3.12 15.21 -2.91
CA ASP A 56 3.60 14.09 -3.70
C ASP A 56 5.11 13.90 -3.51
N THR A 57 5.57 12.66 -3.68
CA THR A 57 7.01 12.37 -3.75
C THR A 57 7.56 12.80 -5.10
N LEU A 58 8.59 13.64 -5.11
CA LEU A 58 9.24 14.07 -6.34
C LEU A 58 10.26 13.03 -6.80
N LEU A 59 10.09 12.52 -8.03
CA LEU A 59 10.99 11.54 -8.63
C LEU A 59 11.70 12.17 -9.83
N VAL A 60 13.03 12.10 -9.86
CA VAL A 60 13.84 12.57 -10.99
C VAL A 60 13.92 11.47 -12.05
N ARG A 61 13.73 11.84 -13.33
CA ARG A 61 13.93 10.94 -14.48
C ARG A 61 15.02 11.49 -15.38
N LEU A 62 16.09 10.73 -15.54
CA LEU A 62 17.17 11.03 -16.49
C LEU A 62 16.77 10.55 -17.90
N PRO A 63 17.33 11.11 -18.99
CA PRO A 63 16.92 10.80 -20.36
C PRO A 63 16.94 9.30 -20.71
N GLN A 64 17.83 8.52 -20.11
CA GLN A 64 17.98 7.08 -20.36
C GLN A 64 17.21 6.20 -19.35
N THR A 65 16.37 6.80 -18.48
CA THR A 65 15.62 6.04 -17.48
C THR A 65 14.56 5.17 -18.16
N PRO A 66 14.59 3.83 -18.00
CA PRO A 66 13.61 2.98 -18.67
C PRO A 66 12.17 3.25 -18.17
N GLY A 67 11.22 3.14 -19.10
CA GLY A 67 9.79 3.21 -18.80
C GLY A 67 9.35 2.15 -17.77
N LEU A 68 8.16 2.32 -17.19
CA LEU A 68 7.64 1.41 -16.16
C LEU A 68 7.63 -0.06 -16.63
N PHE A 69 7.07 -0.33 -17.81
CA PHE A 69 6.94 -1.70 -18.33
C PHE A 69 8.28 -2.33 -18.72
N ALA A 70 9.27 -1.54 -19.14
CA ALA A 70 10.61 -2.06 -19.37
C ALA A 70 11.24 -2.56 -18.06
N ARG A 71 11.14 -1.77 -16.98
CA ARG A 71 11.61 -2.16 -15.65
C ARG A 71 10.85 -3.35 -15.08
N LEU A 72 9.53 -3.43 -15.30
CA LEU A 72 8.74 -4.57 -14.85
C LEU A 72 9.14 -5.87 -15.56
N ARG A 73 9.35 -5.83 -16.89
CA ARG A 73 9.83 -7.00 -17.65
C ARG A 73 11.17 -7.50 -17.15
N GLU A 74 12.14 -6.59 -17.00
CA GLU A 74 13.46 -6.93 -16.47
C GLU A 74 13.38 -7.50 -15.05
N LYS A 75 12.68 -6.80 -14.14
CA LYS A 75 12.65 -7.17 -12.72
C LYS A 75 11.86 -8.44 -12.44
N LEU A 76 10.76 -8.67 -13.15
CA LEU A 76 9.84 -9.79 -12.90
C LEU A 76 9.99 -10.94 -13.90
N GLY A 77 10.87 -10.80 -14.91
CA GLY A 77 11.07 -11.81 -15.95
C GLY A 77 9.85 -12.00 -16.85
N TRP A 78 9.10 -10.93 -17.13
CA TRP A 78 7.92 -11.02 -18.01
C TRP A 78 8.35 -11.07 -19.48
N PRO A 79 7.74 -11.96 -20.30
CA PRO A 79 8.03 -12.07 -21.72
C PRO A 79 7.64 -10.80 -22.50
#